data_AF-A0A397TDP0-F1
#
_entry.id   AF-A0A397TDP0-F1
#
_cell.length_a   1.000
_cell.length_b   1.000
_cell.length_c   1.000
_cell.angle_alpha   90.00
_cell.angle_beta   90.00
_cell.angle_gamma   90.00
#
_symmetry.space_group_name_H-M   'P 1'
#
loop_
_entity.id
_entity.type
_entity.pdbx_description
1 polymer ?
#
loop_
_entity_poly.entity_id
_entity_poly.type
_entity_poly.pdbx_seq_one_letter_code
_entity_poly.pdbx_strand_id
1 'polypeptide(L)'
;MGPHRAKSSIVNIDIRIKEYAGIFRKDAGIMFCIYCDKSVEWRHKSTINSHINVIEDMVEAFLNTDIPLQKIDQLLPFFKKYLKEGGAISKAPTL
;
A
#
# COMPACT_ATOMS: atom_id res chain seq x y z
N MET A 1 39.06 17.21 -19.06
CA MET A 1 37.86 16.36 -19.04
C MET A 1 37.21 16.52 -17.67
N GLY A 2 36.16 17.36 -17.56
CA GLY A 2 35.42 17.57 -16.32
C GLY A 2 34.34 16.49 -16.12
N PRO A 3 33.83 16.29 -14.90
CA PRO A 3 33.03 15.12 -14.56
C PRO A 3 31.73 15.13 -15.36
N HIS A 4 31.43 13.99 -15.98
CA HIS A 4 30.12 13.71 -16.56
C HIS A 4 29.07 13.90 -15.46
N ARG A 5 28.33 15.01 -15.55
CA ARG A 5 27.10 15.24 -14.80
C ARG A 5 26.21 14.02 -15.05
N ALA A 6 26.03 13.19 -14.03
CA ALA A 6 25.12 12.05 -14.10
C ALA A 6 23.76 12.59 -14.55
N LYS A 7 23.23 12.03 -15.64
CA LYS A 7 21.89 12.35 -16.14
C LYS A 7 20.94 12.13 -14.98
N SER A 8 20.24 13.18 -14.54
CA SER A 8 19.11 13.05 -13.63
C SER A 8 18.13 12.09 -14.30
N SER A 9 18.09 10.84 -13.83
CA SER A 9 17.15 9.85 -14.33
C SER A 9 15.77 10.32 -13.87
N ILE A 10 14.97 10.81 -14.79
CA ILE A 10 13.56 11.11 -14.54
C ILE A 10 12.94 9.81 -14.03
N VAL A 11 12.60 9.79 -12.74
CA VAL A 11 11.89 8.65 -12.15
C VAL A 11 10.56 8.55 -12.88
N ASN A 12 10.27 7.36 -13.40
CA ASN A 12 8.99 7.06 -14.04
C ASN A 12 8.31 5.88 -13.34
N ILE A 13 7.05 5.65 -13.68
CA ILE A 13 6.22 4.59 -13.11
C ILE A 13 6.82 3.19 -13.30
N ASP A 14 7.47 2.92 -14.44
CA ASP A 14 8.04 1.60 -14.74
C ASP A 14 9.26 1.30 -13.85
N ILE A 15 10.08 2.31 -13.54
CA ILE A 15 11.16 2.21 -12.54
C ILE A 15 10.58 1.89 -11.16
N ARG A 16 9.49 2.56 -10.75
CA ARG A 16 8.84 2.29 -9.45
C ARG A 16 8.30 0.88 -9.35
N ILE A 17 7.60 0.40 -10.37
CA ILE A 17 7.10 -0.98 -10.39
C ILE A 17 8.24 -1.99 -10.29
N LYS A 18 9.38 -1.70 -10.93
CA LYS A 18 10.58 -2.54 -10.81
C LYS A 18 11.22 -2.48 -9.42
N GLU A 19 11.28 -1.31 -8.78
CA GLU A 19 11.76 -1.16 -7.40
C GLU A 19 10.90 -1.96 -6.41
N TYR A 20 9.58 -2.01 -6.64
CA TYR A 20 8.60 -2.70 -5.79
C TYR A 20 7.95 -3.87 -6.53
N ALA A 21 8.81 -4.75 -7.06
CA ALA A 21 8.40 -5.87 -7.92
C ALA A 21 7.36 -6.77 -7.22
N GLY A 22 6.29 -7.11 -7.93
CA GLY A 22 5.24 -7.99 -7.43
C GLY A 22 4.18 -7.31 -6.57
N ILE A 23 4.29 -6.00 -6.29
CA ILE A 23 3.30 -5.27 -5.47
C ILE A 23 2.40 -4.38 -6.34
N PHE A 24 2.94 -3.84 -7.43
CA PHE A 24 2.25 -2.87 -8.28
C PHE A 24 2.19 -3.31 -9.74
N ARG A 25 1.12 -2.88 -10.41
CA ARG A 25 0.95 -2.99 -11.86
C ARG A 25 0.64 -1.62 -12.47
N LYS A 26 0.97 -1.45 -13.74
CA LYS A 26 0.64 -0.25 -14.52
C LYS A 26 -0.58 -0.55 -15.37
N ASP A 27 -1.57 0.33 -15.35
CA ASP A 27 -2.68 0.32 -16.27
C ASP A 27 -3.03 1.76 -16.68
N ALA A 28 -3.13 1.99 -18.00
CA ALA A 28 -3.38 3.33 -18.59
C ALA A 28 -2.49 4.47 -18.03
N GLY A 29 -1.25 4.17 -17.62
CA GLY A 29 -0.33 5.14 -17.02
C GLY A 29 -0.53 5.42 -15.53
N ILE A 30 -1.45 4.71 -14.88
CA ILE A 30 -1.73 4.76 -13.44
C ILE A 30 -1.12 3.53 -12.77
N MET A 31 -0.54 3.71 -11.57
CA MET A 31 0.02 2.62 -10.77
C MET A 31 -1.05 2.08 -9.83
N PHE A 32 -1.37 0.80 -9.95
CA PHE A 32 -2.34 0.11 -9.11
C PHE A 32 -1.65 -0.90 -8.20
N CYS A 33 -2.06 -0.95 -6.94
CA CYS A 33 -1.69 -2.04 -6.04
C CYS A 33 -2.38 -3.34 -6.48
N ILE A 34 -1.65 -4.45 -6.54
CA ILE A 34 -2.24 -5.74 -6.93
C ILE A 34 -3.14 -6.34 -5.84
N TYR A 35 -2.96 -5.92 -4.59
CA TYR A 35 -3.70 -6.47 -3.44
C TYR A 35 -5.06 -5.79 -3.23
N CYS A 36 -5.13 -4.45 -3.34
CA CYS A 36 -6.34 -3.69 -3.02
C CYS A 36 -6.97 -2.98 -4.22
N ASP A 37 -6.36 -3.09 -5.41
CA ASP A 37 -6.82 -2.48 -6.66
C ASP A 37 -6.99 -0.95 -6.63
N LYS A 38 -6.33 -0.29 -5.67
CA LYS A 38 -6.32 1.18 -5.58
C LYS A 38 -5.15 1.76 -6.35
N SER A 39 -5.40 2.91 -6.97
CA SER A 39 -4.37 3.75 -7.55
C SER A 39 -3.48 4.32 -6.44
N VAL A 40 -2.17 4.25 -6.61
CA VAL A 40 -1.17 4.77 -5.67
C VAL A 40 -0.30 5.80 -6.37
N GLU A 41 -0.13 6.97 -5.75
CA GLU A 41 0.78 8.00 -6.25
C GLU A 41 2.23 7.49 -6.15
N TRP A 42 2.92 7.46 -7.29
CA TRP A 42 4.22 6.79 -7.43
C TRP A 42 5.40 7.76 -7.36
N ARG A 43 5.15 9.07 -7.44
CA ARG A 43 6.21 10.09 -7.44
C ARG A 43 7.02 10.07 -6.14
N HIS A 44 6.35 9.86 -5.00
CA HIS A 44 6.96 9.88 -3.68
C HIS A 44 7.09 8.47 -3.08
N LYS A 45 8.32 8.02 -2.78
CA LYS A 45 8.57 6.72 -2.11
C LYS A 45 7.84 6.63 -0.76
N SER A 46 7.71 7.74 -0.04
CA SER A 46 6.99 7.79 1.24
C SER A 46 5.52 7.37 1.09
N THR A 47 4.84 7.81 0.02
CA THR A 47 3.46 7.42 -0.27
C THR A 47 3.36 5.93 -0.59
N ILE A 48 4.30 5.41 -1.38
CA ILE A 48 4.37 3.99 -1.72
C ILE A 48 4.60 3.14 -0.46
N ASN A 49 5.61 3.49 0.34
CA ASN A 49 5.96 2.77 1.56
C ASN A 49 4.82 2.83 2.57
N SER A 50 4.19 3.99 2.77
CA SER A 50 3.04 4.10 3.66
C SER A 50 1.88 3.20 3.24
N HIS A 51 1.67 3.03 1.92
CA HIS A 51 0.64 2.14 1.42
C HIS A 51 0.98 0.66 1.67
N ILE A 52 2.24 0.27 1.45
CA ILE A 52 2.73 -1.09 1.70
C ILE A 52 2.62 -1.45 3.19
N ASN A 53 3.08 -0.57 4.09
CA ASN A 53 3.05 -0.82 5.53
C ASN A 53 1.63 -1.11 6.01
N VAL A 54 0.61 -0.39 5.52
CA VAL A 54 -0.79 -0.67 5.89
C VAL A 54 -1.22 -2.09 5.48
N ILE A 55 -0.77 -2.57 4.32
CA ILE A 55 -1.08 -3.92 3.84
C ILE A 55 -0.36 -4.96 4.70
N GLU A 56 0.93 -4.75 4.98
CA GLU A 56 1.75 -5.65 5.80
C GLU A 56 1.21 -5.73 7.23
N ASP A 57 0.94 -4.60 7.88
CA ASP A 57 0.38 -4.53 9.24
C ASP A 57 -0.98 -5.22 9.31
N MET A 58 -1.83 -5.06 8.28
CA MET A 58 -3.12 -5.73 8.22
C MET A 58 -2.97 -7.25 8.08
N VAL A 59 -2.07 -7.72 7.20
CA VAL A 59 -1.82 -9.15 7.02
C VAL A 59 -1.25 -9.75 8.31
N GLU A 60 -0.28 -9.09 8.94
CA GLU A 60 0.32 -9.52 10.19
C GLU A 60 -0.72 -9.60 11.32
N ALA A 61 -1.57 -8.58 11.49
CA ALA A 61 -2.61 -8.60 12.50
C ALA A 61 -3.59 -9.77 12.34
N PHE A 62 -3.94 -10.12 11.10
CA PHE A 62 -4.85 -11.23 10.80
C PHE A 62 -4.18 -12.58 11.05
N LEU A 63 -2.92 -12.74 10.64
CA LEU A 63 -2.15 -13.95 10.90
C LEU A 63 -1.95 -14.18 12.40
N ASN A 64 -1.59 -13.15 13.16
CA ASN A 64 -1.34 -13.22 14.59
C ASN A 64 -2.61 -13.48 15.42
N THR A 65 -3.80 -13.27 14.85
CA THR A 65 -5.10 -13.48 15.51
C THR A 65 -5.84 -14.71 14.97
N ASP A 66 -5.16 -15.54 14.18
CA ASP A 66 -5.74 -16.72 13.51
C ASP A 66 -7.00 -16.39 12.69
N ILE A 67 -7.08 -15.16 12.16
CA ILE A 67 -8.16 -14.74 11.25
C ILE A 67 -7.75 -15.11 9.83
N PRO A 68 -8.50 -16.00 9.14
CA PRO A 68 -8.21 -16.33 7.76
C PRO A 68 -8.27 -15.09 6.86
N LEU A 69 -7.27 -14.87 6.02
CA LEU A 69 -7.22 -13.73 5.10
C LEU A 69 -8.44 -13.68 4.16
N GLN A 70 -9.05 -14.83 3.84
CA GLN A 70 -10.28 -14.89 3.04
C GLN A 70 -11.49 -14.20 3.72
N LYS A 71 -11.43 -13.96 5.04
CA LYS A 71 -12.48 -13.23 5.77
C LYS A 71 -12.29 -11.72 5.72
N ILE A 72 -11.20 -11.19 5.16
CA ILE A 72 -10.99 -9.73 4.99
C ILE A 72 -12.17 -9.09 4.26
N ASP A 73 -12.69 -9.75 3.22
CA ASP A 73 -13.82 -9.24 2.44
C ASP A 73 -15.08 -9.03 3.28
N GLN A 74 -15.28 -9.85 4.31
CA GLN A 74 -16.40 -9.73 5.25
C GLN A 74 -16.22 -8.55 6.22
N LEU A 75 -14.97 -8.14 6.47
CA LEU A 75 -14.62 -7.00 7.32
C LEU A 75 -14.53 -5.68 6.54
N LEU A 76 -14.43 -5.72 5.20
CA LEU A 76 -14.42 -4.52 4.36
C LEU A 76 -15.59 -3.54 4.64
N PRO A 77 -16.85 -3.98 4.81
CA PRO A 77 -17.94 -3.07 5.16
C PRO A 77 -17.72 -2.37 6.50
N PHE A 78 -17.19 -3.09 7.50
CA PHE A 78 -16.84 -2.52 8.80
C PHE A 78 -15.73 -1.47 8.64
N PHE A 79 -14.62 -1.81 7.97
CA PHE A 79 -13.52 -0.88 7.76
C PHE A 79 -13.94 0.36 6.98
N LYS A 80 -14.72 0.23 5.90
CA LYS A 80 -15.25 1.38 5.14
C LYS A 80 -16.15 2.29 5.99
N LYS A 81 -16.88 1.70 6.94
CA LYS A 81 -17.78 2.44 7.83
C LYS A 81 -17.02 3.20 8.91
N TYR A 82 -16.01 2.57 9.52
CA TYR A 82 -15.38 3.05 10.76
C TYR A 82 -13.93 3.53 10.61
N LEU A 83 -13.14 3.00 9.66
CA LEU A 83 -11.76 3.40 9.41
C LEU A 83 -11.69 4.47 8.32
N LYS A 84 -12.21 5.67 8.64
CA LYS A 84 -12.05 6.85 7.79
C LYS A 84 -10.92 7.72 8.33
N GLU A 85 -10.08 8.25 7.44
CA GLU A 85 -9.07 9.29 7.74
C GLU A 85 -8.15 9.01 8.95
N GLY A 86 -7.73 7.77 9.16
CA GLY A 86 -6.82 7.41 10.26
C GLY A 86 -7.48 7.33 11.64
N GLY A 87 -8.80 7.24 11.71
CA GLY A 87 -9.54 7.08 12.97
C GLY A 87 -9.08 5.86 13.77
N ALA A 88 -8.70 6.08 15.03
CA ALA A 88 -8.33 5.00 15.94
C ALA A 88 -9.53 4.13 16.29
N ILE A 89 -9.35 2.81 16.31
CA ILE A 89 -10.33 1.90 16.88
C ILE A 89 -10.27 2.05 18.40
N SER A 90 -11.32 2.59 19.00
CA SER A 90 -11.43 2.63 20.46
C SER A 90 -11.41 1.21 21.03
N LYS A 91 -10.70 1.00 22.15
CA LYS A 91 -10.75 -0.28 22.85
C LYS A 91 -12.22 -0.57 23.22
N ALA A 92 -12.68 -1.77 22.87
CA ALA A 92 -13.96 -2.25 23.39
C ALA A 92 -13.87 -2.31 24.92
N PRO A 93 -14.95 -2.00 25.65
CA PRO A 93 -15.02 -2.27 27.09
C PRO A 93 -14.71 -3.76 27.31
N THR A 94 -13.71 -4.05 28.12
CA THR A 94 -13.44 -5.42 28.57
C THR A 94 -14.66 -5.91 29.34
N LEU A 95 -15.26 -7.02 28.90
CA LEU A 95 -16.24 -7.78 29.67
C LEU A 95 -15.53 -8.55 30.79
#